data_AF-A0A354FMV5-F1
#
_entry.id   AF-A0A354FMV5-F1
#
_cell.length_a   1.000
_cell.length_b   1.000
_cell.length_c   1.000
_cell.angle_alpha   90.00
_cell.angle_beta   90.00
_cell.angle_gamma   90.00
#
_symmetry.space_group_name_H-M   'P 1'
#
loop_
_entity.id
_entity.type
_entity.pdbx_description
1 polymer ?
#
loop_
_entity_poly.entity_id
_entity_poly.type
_entity_poly.pdbx_seq_one_letter_code
_entity_poly.pdbx_strand_id
1 'polypeptide(L)'
;MDVNAASQLRHLTSLTKLSIRPEAVETSATQLSFSQIRTLRQSFEQETQALQYQLGHEQHQTMLVAMYEGTEQLLHKQVSDFAVIEYLESLKLSAQDLHNRGMSGEEFRTQLLEQSRNSLSGVLRHI
;
A
#
# COMPACT_ATOMS: atom_id res chain seq x y z
N MET A 1 -57.40 -34.31 0.84
CA MET A 1 -57.04 -34.61 2.24
C MET A 1 -55.54 -34.53 2.33
N ASP A 2 -55.08 -33.39 2.86
CA ASP A 2 -53.71 -33.10 3.26
C ASP A 2 -53.18 -34.14 4.24
N VAL A 3 -51.95 -34.60 4.01
CA VAL A 3 -50.73 -34.33 4.80
C VAL A 3 -49.71 -35.36 4.29
N ASN A 4 -48.51 -34.99 3.83
CA ASN A 4 -47.44 -34.70 4.78
C ASN A 4 -46.25 -34.09 4.02
N ALA A 5 -46.23 -32.75 3.92
CA ALA A 5 -45.10 -31.98 3.43
C ALA A 5 -43.83 -32.12 4.30
N ALA A 6 -43.89 -32.82 5.44
CA ALA A 6 -42.74 -32.98 6.34
C ALA A 6 -41.75 -34.08 5.91
N SER A 7 -42.07 -34.91 4.90
CA SER A 7 -41.12 -35.95 4.42
C SER A 7 -40.08 -35.40 3.42
N GLN A 8 -40.38 -34.27 2.76
CA GLN A 8 -39.47 -33.68 1.76
C GLN A 8 -38.38 -32.79 2.38
N LEU A 9 -38.50 -32.43 3.67
CA LEU A 9 -37.52 -31.61 4.37
C LEU A 9 -36.35 -32.39 4.99
N ARG A 10 -36.36 -33.73 4.95
CA ARG A 10 -35.28 -34.56 5.50
C ARG A 10 -34.14 -34.86 4.53
N HIS A 11 -34.27 -34.47 3.26
CA HIS A 11 -33.21 -34.65 2.25
C HIS A 11 -32.36 -33.39 2.00
N LEU A 12 -32.62 -32.27 2.70
CA LEU A 12 -31.88 -31.02 2.53
C LEU A 12 -30.89 -30.69 3.65
N THR A 13 -30.70 -31.58 4.64
CA THR A 13 -29.73 -31.33 5.73
C THR A 13 -28.32 -31.85 5.46
N SER A 14 -28.04 -32.31 4.23
CA SER A 14 -26.73 -32.86 3.88
C SER A 14 -26.07 -32.14 2.71
N LEU A 15 -26.06 -30.81 2.72
CA LEU A 15 -25.17 -30.04 1.85
C LEU A 15 -24.57 -28.85 2.61
N THR A 16 -23.23 -28.86 2.63
CA THR A 16 -22.35 -27.75 3.03
C THR A 16 -22.37 -27.34 4.50
N LYS A 17 -21.79 -28.18 5.36
CA LYS A 17 -20.85 -27.67 6.36
C LYS A 17 -19.68 -27.05 5.59
N LEU A 18 -19.84 -25.80 5.16
CA LEU A 18 -18.74 -24.95 4.74
C LEU A 18 -17.82 -24.86 5.96
N SER A 19 -16.82 -25.73 5.99
CA SER A 19 -15.64 -25.54 6.81
C SER A 19 -14.95 -24.31 6.22
N ILE A 20 -15.44 -23.13 6.58
CA ILE A 20 -14.65 -21.90 6.51
C ILE A 20 -13.58 -22.12 7.57
N ARG A 21 -12.53 -22.84 7.18
CA ARG A 21 -11.24 -22.65 7.80
C ARG A 21 -10.99 -21.16 7.58
N PRO A 22 -10.86 -20.32 8.62
CA PRO A 22 -10.14 -19.10 8.43
C PRO A 22 -8.74 -19.59 8.02
N GLU A 23 -8.46 -19.61 6.72
CA GLU A 23 -7.10 -19.31 6.33
C GLU A 23 -6.90 -17.91 6.90
N ALA A 24 -6.31 -17.88 8.10
CA ALA A 24 -5.48 -16.77 8.47
C ALA A 24 -4.62 -16.58 7.23
N VAL A 25 -4.91 -15.53 6.46
CA VAL A 25 -3.94 -14.96 5.55
C VAL A 25 -2.86 -14.49 6.50
N GLU A 26 -2.01 -15.43 6.92
CA GLU A 26 -0.72 -15.11 7.46
C GLU A 26 -0.07 -14.36 6.31
N THR A 27 -0.20 -13.04 6.33
CA THR A 27 0.77 -12.13 5.75
C THR A 27 2.08 -12.40 6.50
N SER A 28 2.64 -13.58 6.29
CA SER A 28 4.01 -13.89 6.62
C SER A 28 4.79 -12.89 5.79
N ALA A 29 5.37 -11.90 6.47
CA ALA A 29 6.10 -10.83 5.83
C ALA A 29 7.29 -11.47 5.12
N THR A 30 7.09 -11.82 3.85
CA THR A 30 8.16 -12.37 3.02
C THR A 30 9.06 -11.21 2.66
N GLN A 31 10.37 -11.47 2.69
CA GLN A 31 11.34 -10.47 2.31
C GLN A 31 11.06 -10.02 0.87
N LEU A 32 10.87 -8.71 0.68
CA LEU A 32 10.61 -8.16 -0.65
C LEU A 32 11.77 -8.48 -1.60
N SER A 33 11.42 -9.06 -2.74
CA SER A 33 12.37 -9.29 -3.82
C SER A 33 12.67 -7.99 -4.57
N PHE A 34 13.85 -7.93 -5.20
CA PHE A 34 14.23 -6.80 -6.05
C PHE A 34 13.25 -6.55 -7.19
N SER A 35 12.67 -7.60 -7.78
CA SER A 35 11.68 -7.46 -8.85
C SER A 35 10.39 -6.82 -8.36
N GLN A 36 9.91 -7.18 -7.16
CA GLN A 36 8.73 -6.55 -6.55
C GLN A 36 8.96 -5.06 -6.31
N ILE A 37 10.09 -4.68 -5.69
CA ILE A 37 10.44 -3.27 -5.48
C ILE A 37 10.52 -2.52 -6.81
N ARG A 38 11.15 -3.11 -7.84
CA ARG A 38 11.23 -2.48 -9.16
C ARG A 38 9.84 -2.24 -9.77
N THR A 39 8.94 -3.22 -9.68
CA THR A 39 7.56 -3.08 -10.16
C THR A 39 6.82 -1.98 -9.41
N LEU A 40 6.94 -1.92 -8.08
CA LEU A 40 6.31 -0.88 -7.26
C LEU A 40 6.80 0.53 -7.62
N ARG A 41 8.12 0.69 -7.82
CA ARG A 41 8.72 1.96 -8.26
C ARG A 41 8.18 2.39 -9.61
N GLN A 42 8.11 1.46 -10.57
CA GLN A 42 7.60 1.74 -11.91
C GLN A 42 6.12 2.11 -11.90
N SER A 43 5.29 1.40 -11.14
CA SER A 43 3.87 1.75 -10.97
C SER A 43 3.72 3.14 -10.36
N PHE A 44 4.49 3.47 -9.32
CA PHE A 44 4.46 4.78 -8.70
C PHE A 44 4.82 5.91 -9.68
N GLU A 45 5.89 5.74 -10.47
CA GLU A 45 6.29 6.70 -11.49
C GLU A 45 5.18 6.95 -12.52
N GLN A 46 4.54 5.88 -12.99
CA GLN A 46 3.46 5.96 -13.97
C GLN A 46 2.22 6.66 -13.40
N GLU A 47 1.79 6.26 -12.21
CA GLU A 47 0.62 6.84 -11.54
C GLU A 47 0.82 8.32 -11.20
N THR A 48 2.04 8.71 -10.83
CA THR A 48 2.36 10.09 -10.44
C THR A 48 2.73 10.99 -11.61
N GLN A 49 2.79 10.48 -12.84
CA GLN A 49 3.14 11.29 -13.99
C GLN A 49 2.17 12.46 -14.20
N ALA A 50 0.87 12.25 -13.96
CA ALA A 50 -0.12 13.31 -14.02
C ALA A 50 0.04 14.34 -12.87
N LEU A 51 0.54 13.92 -11.70
CA LEU A 51 0.78 14.81 -10.56
C LEU A 51 1.88 15.83 -10.88
N GLN A 52 2.79 15.56 -11.82
CA GLN A 52 3.81 16.51 -12.23
C GLN A 52 3.22 17.85 -12.71
N TYR A 53 2.07 17.82 -13.39
CA TYR A 53 1.39 19.04 -13.85
C TYR A 53 0.86 19.90 -12.70
N GLN A 54 0.47 19.26 -11.60
CA GLN A 54 0.01 19.95 -10.39
C GLN A 54 1.21 20.45 -9.57
N LEU A 55 2.13 19.54 -9.23
CA LEU A 55 3.22 19.82 -8.30
C LEU A 55 4.29 20.74 -8.88
N GLY A 56 4.50 20.68 -10.20
CA GLY A 56 5.69 21.22 -10.85
C GLY A 56 6.81 20.18 -10.92
N HIS A 57 7.75 20.39 -11.86
CA HIS A 57 8.81 19.42 -12.15
C HIS A 57 9.74 19.15 -10.95
N GLU A 58 10.15 20.19 -10.23
CA GLU A 58 11.09 20.07 -9.12
C GLU A 58 10.48 19.31 -7.92
N GLN A 59 9.24 19.65 -7.57
CA GLN A 59 8.50 19.00 -6.47
C GLN A 59 8.19 17.54 -6.80
N HIS A 60 7.78 17.27 -8.05
CA HIS A 60 7.58 15.90 -8.53
C HIS A 60 8.89 15.10 -8.50
N GLN A 61 10.01 15.67 -8.95
CA GLN A 61 11.32 15.01 -8.89
C GLN A 61 11.73 14.71 -7.45
N THR A 62 11.46 15.63 -6.53
CA THR A 62 11.70 15.44 -5.09
C THR A 62 10.88 14.28 -4.53
N MET A 63 9.61 14.16 -4.94
CA MET A 63 8.76 13.03 -4.57
C MET A 63 9.32 11.70 -5.12
N LEU A 64 9.81 11.68 -6.37
CA LEU A 64 10.46 10.49 -6.93
C LEU A 64 11.71 10.10 -6.13
N VAL A 65 12.55 11.07 -5.74
CA VAL A 65 13.73 10.82 -4.90
C VAL A 65 13.31 10.19 -3.57
N ALA A 66 12.32 10.74 -2.87
CA ALA A 66 11.81 10.19 -1.62
C ALA A 66 11.29 8.75 -1.80
N MET A 67 10.61 8.46 -2.92
CA MET A 67 10.13 7.12 -3.26
C MET A 67 11.32 6.14 -3.41
N TYR A 68 12.33 6.50 -4.20
CA TYR A 68 13.51 5.67 -4.41
C TYR A 68 14.27 5.43 -3.10
N GLU A 69 14.55 6.48 -2.33
CA GLU A 69 15.26 6.37 -1.04
C GLU A 69 14.52 5.50 -0.04
N GLY A 70 13.20 5.68 0.10
CA GLY A 70 12.40 4.91 1.06
C GLY A 70 12.30 3.44 0.67
N THR A 71 12.02 3.15 -0.60
CA THR A 71 11.96 1.76 -1.09
C THR A 71 13.31 1.06 -1.06
N GLU A 72 14.43 1.80 -1.15
CA GLU A 72 15.77 1.22 -1.01
C GLU A 72 16.01 0.76 0.43
N GLN A 73 15.50 1.48 1.43
CA GLN A 73 15.60 1.09 2.84
C GLN A 73 14.73 -0.11 3.20
N LEU A 74 13.67 -0.35 2.42
CA LEU A 74 12.78 -1.51 2.56
C LEU A 74 13.36 -2.77 1.90
N LEU A 75 14.39 -2.64 1.07
CA LEU A 75 15.07 -3.79 0.48
C LEU A 75 15.63 -4.69 1.59
N HIS A 76 15.44 -5.99 1.39
CA HIS A 76 15.87 -7.04 2.31
C HIS A 76 15.21 -7.00 3.69
N LYS A 77 14.16 -6.19 3.89
CA LYS A 77 13.33 -6.22 5.09
C LYS A 77 12.16 -7.19 4.89
N GLN A 78 11.73 -7.80 5.98
CA GLN A 78 10.48 -8.56 6.03
C GLN A 78 9.34 -7.56 6.25
N VAL A 79 8.86 -6.97 5.16
CA VAL A 79 7.70 -6.06 5.16
C VAL A 79 6.64 -6.63 4.26
N SER A 80 5.38 -6.43 4.62
CA SER A 80 4.28 -6.81 3.74
C SER A 80 4.19 -5.87 2.54
N ASP A 81 3.75 -6.40 1.40
CA ASP A 81 3.45 -5.59 0.21
C ASP A 81 2.49 -4.43 0.55
N PHE A 82 1.51 -4.69 1.41
CA PHE A 82 0.55 -3.69 1.87
C PHE A 82 1.22 -2.50 2.56
N ALA A 83 2.18 -2.73 3.46
CA ALA A 83 2.85 -1.65 4.18
C ALA A 83 3.69 -0.77 3.23
N VAL A 84 4.26 -1.36 2.17
CA VAL A 84 5.00 -0.60 1.15
C VAL A 84 4.05 0.23 0.28
N ILE A 85 2.92 -0.34 -0.11
CA ILE A 85 1.88 0.40 -0.83
C ILE A 85 1.37 1.57 0.01
N GLU A 86 1.10 1.36 1.30
CA GLU A 86 0.65 2.41 2.22
C GLU A 86 1.69 3.54 2.36
N TYR A 87 2.99 3.19 2.45
CA TYR A 87 4.08 4.15 2.43
C TYR A 87 4.06 5.00 1.15
N LEU A 88 3.91 4.38 -0.02
CA LEU A 88 3.88 5.06 -1.30
C LEU A 88 2.65 5.95 -1.45
N GLU A 89 1.46 5.49 -1.07
CA GLU A 89 0.24 6.31 -1.07
C GLU A 89 0.36 7.51 -0.14
N SER A 90 0.95 7.31 1.05
CA SER A 90 1.20 8.40 2.00
C SER A 90 2.13 9.45 1.41
N LEU A 91 3.17 9.04 0.67
CA LEU A 91 4.07 9.96 -0.03
C LEU A 91 3.34 10.77 -1.12
N LYS A 92 2.46 10.08 -1.87
CA LYS A 92 1.31 10.60 -2.66
C LYS A 92 0.74 11.89 -2.08
N LEU A 93 0.07 11.67 -0.96
CA LEU A 93 -0.76 12.64 -0.26
C LEU A 93 0.08 13.74 0.39
N SER A 94 1.22 13.38 0.98
CA SER A 94 2.18 14.35 1.55
C SER A 94 2.64 15.37 0.53
N ALA A 95 3.05 14.94 -0.67
CA ALA A 95 3.49 15.85 -1.72
C ALA A 95 2.36 16.81 -2.13
N GLN A 96 1.13 16.30 -2.27
CA GLN A 96 -0.02 17.12 -2.61
C GLN A 96 -0.40 18.11 -1.49
N ASP A 97 -0.37 17.70 -0.22
CA ASP A 97 -0.64 18.58 0.92
C ASP A 97 0.36 19.74 0.99
N LEU A 98 1.66 19.43 0.92
CA LEU A 98 2.71 20.45 0.96
C LEU A 98 2.56 21.45 -0.20
N HIS A 99 2.27 20.95 -1.40
CA HIS A 99 1.99 21.81 -2.56
C HIS A 99 0.74 22.68 -2.35
N ASN A 100 -0.36 22.10 -1.86
CA ASN A 100 -1.60 22.84 -1.61
C ASN A 100 -1.43 23.92 -0.52
N ARG A 101 -0.45 23.76 0.36
CA ARG A 101 -0.03 24.76 1.36
C ARG A 101 0.89 25.84 0.77
N GLY A 102 1.21 25.77 -0.52
CA GLY A 102 2.06 26.73 -1.23
C GLY A 102 3.56 26.49 -1.06
N MET A 103 3.99 25.35 -0.51
CA MET A 103 5.41 25.06 -0.33
C MET A 103 6.08 24.70 -1.66
N SER A 104 7.32 25.16 -1.83
CA SER A 104 8.12 24.89 -3.02
C SER A 104 9.62 24.87 -2.68
N GLY A 105 10.45 24.54 -3.69
CA GLY A 105 11.91 24.45 -3.56
C GLY A 105 12.39 23.66 -2.34
N GLU A 106 13.29 24.26 -1.59
CA GLU A 106 13.99 23.63 -0.46
C GLU A 106 13.08 23.32 0.74
N GLU A 107 12.07 24.15 0.98
CA GLU A 107 11.11 23.92 2.07
C GLU A 107 10.28 22.67 1.79
N PHE A 108 9.73 22.57 0.58
CA PHE A 108 9.01 21.38 0.12
C PHE A 108 9.89 20.13 0.23
N ARG A 109 11.15 20.23 -0.22
CA ARG A 109 12.10 19.12 -0.20
C ARG A 109 12.39 18.63 1.21
N THR A 110 12.70 19.56 2.11
CA THR A 110 13.00 19.22 3.51
C THR A 110 11.81 18.53 4.17
N GLN A 111 10.62 19.12 4.02
CA GLN A 111 9.40 18.60 4.64
C GLN A 111 8.99 17.24 4.07
N LEU A 112 9.02 17.07 2.74
CA LEU A 112 8.63 15.81 2.12
C LEU A 112 9.56 14.67 2.51
N LEU A 113 10.88 14.92 2.54
CA LEU A 113 11.85 13.91 2.94
C LEU A 113 11.74 13.56 4.43
N GLU A 114 11.42 14.53 5.29
CA GLU A 114 11.13 14.28 6.70
C GLU A 114 9.87 13.41 6.88
N GLN A 115 8.77 13.76 6.21
CA GLN A 115 7.53 13.00 6.25
C GLN A 115 7.72 11.57 5.72
N SER A 116 8.45 11.41 4.61
CA SER A 116 8.83 10.10 4.06
C SER A 116 9.56 9.25 5.10
N ARG A 117 10.59 9.80 5.77
CA ARG A 117 11.33 9.09 6.83
C ARG A 117 10.45 8.71 8.01
N ASN A 118 9.53 9.58 8.42
CA ASN A 118 8.62 9.32 9.52
C ASN A 118 7.64 8.18 9.19
N SER A 119 7.04 8.21 8.00
CA SER A 119 6.17 7.13 7.50
C SER A 119 6.92 5.81 7.40
N LEU A 120 8.15 5.84 6.87
CA LEU A 120 9.01 4.67 6.78
C LEU A 120 9.36 4.09 8.15
N SER A 121 9.67 4.95 9.13
CA SER A 121 9.89 4.50 10.51
C SER A 121 8.65 3.83 11.11
N GLY A 122 7.45 4.25 10.72
CA GLY A 122 6.21 3.57 11.09
C GLY A 122 6.18 2.14 10.57
N VAL A 123 6.39 1.97 9.25
CA VAL A 123 6.46 0.65 8.59
C VAL A 123 7.50 -0.26 9.25
N LEU A 124 8.70 0.27 9.52
CA LEU A 124 9.81 -0.50 10.08
C LEU A 124 9.64 -0.88 11.56
N ARG A 125 8.82 -0.15 12.33
CA ARG A 125 8.55 -0.47 13.75
C ARG A 125 7.58 -1.62 13.96
N HIS A 126 6.86 -2.00 12.90
CA HIS A 126 5.87 -3.08 12.92
C HIS A 126 6.40 -4.39 12.32
N ILE A 127 7.73 -4.47 12.12
CA ILE A 127 8.50 -5.67 11.74
C ILE A 127 9.14 -6.24 13.01
#